data_AF-A0A949NGL3-F1
#
_entry.id   AF-A0A949NGL3-F1
#
_cell.length_a   1.000
_cell.length_b   1.000
_cell.length_c   1.000
_cell.angle_alpha   90.00
_cell.angle_beta   90.00
_cell.angle_gamma   90.00
#
_symmetry.space_group_name_H-M   'P 1'
#
loop_
_entity.id
_entity.type
_entity.pdbx_description
1 polymer ?
#
loop_
_entity_poly.entity_id
_entity_poly.type
_entity_poly.pdbx_seq_one_letter_code
_entity_poly.pdbx_strand_id
1 'polypeptide(L)'
;MNRGMTLVELMIGVTILGIISLTSFPVIVDLLSSVWLTQEKASVNNVGRKVLAAMSDEIRQAVATQSEFRPWVSPDGSTIRFYRTAVSGDSIRYYFGPDDGSVYLFRSVGASPGEYVPSYAREEVDYISGSFSVDAGTTGYSQDGRVSMEIQIRREIGIEPETAEYQLSVFCRSYR
;
A
#
# COMPACT_ATOMS: atom_id res chain seq x y z
N MET A 1 -49.11 20.32 37.09
CA MET A 1 -49.76 18.99 37.20
C MET A 1 -48.83 17.97 36.55
N ASN A 2 -48.00 17.29 37.34
CA ASN A 2 -47.18 16.19 36.85
C ASN A 2 -48.09 14.97 36.73
N ARG A 3 -48.47 14.60 35.51
CA ARG A 3 -49.17 13.33 35.27
C ARG A 3 -48.18 12.20 35.56
N GLY A 4 -48.37 11.51 36.68
CA GLY A 4 -47.63 10.30 36.99
C GLY A 4 -47.91 9.25 35.91
N MET A 5 -46.86 8.72 35.30
CA MET A 5 -46.93 7.67 34.29
C MET A 5 -47.54 6.42 34.93
N THR A 6 -48.56 5.84 34.29
CA THR A 6 -49.20 4.63 34.82
C THR A 6 -48.27 3.43 34.68
N LEU A 7 -48.38 2.44 35.57
CA LEU A 7 -47.53 1.25 35.58
C LEU A 7 -47.62 0.45 34.26
N VAL A 8 -48.77 0.54 33.59
CA VAL A 8 -49.01 -0.03 32.25
C VAL A 8 -48.27 0.75 31.16
N GLU A 9 -48.30 2.08 31.18
CA GLU A 9 -47.52 2.92 30.23
C GLU A 9 -46.01 2.69 30.39
N LEU A 10 -45.53 2.48 31.63
CA LEU A 10 -44.14 2.13 31.89
C LEU A 10 -43.78 0.77 31.29
N MET A 11 -44.59 -0.27 31.50
CA MET A 11 -44.35 -1.60 30.94
C MET A 11 -44.37 -1.59 29.41
N ILE A 12 -45.31 -0.85 28.80
CA ILE A 12 -45.37 -0.68 27.35
C ILE A 12 -44.11 0.04 26.84
N GLY A 13 -43.69 1.12 27.51
CA GLY A 13 -42.47 1.85 27.16
C GLY A 13 -41.20 0.99 27.22
N VAL A 14 -41.03 0.21 28.29
CA VAL A 14 -39.89 -0.71 28.45
C VAL A 14 -39.92 -1.83 27.40
N THR A 15 -41.09 -2.36 27.09
CA THR A 15 -41.23 -3.41 26.07
C THR A 15 -40.89 -2.89 24.68
N ILE A 16 -41.39 -1.71 24.31
CA ILE A 16 -41.07 -1.06 23.04
C ILE A 16 -39.57 -0.76 22.94
N LEU A 17 -38.96 -0.21 24.00
CA LEU A 17 -37.53 0.03 24.05
C LEU A 17 -36.70 -1.26 23.96
N GLY A 18 -37.15 -2.35 24.58
CA GLY A 18 -36.52 -3.66 24.49
C GLY A 18 -36.56 -4.24 23.08
N ILE A 19 -37.70 -4.13 22.39
CA ILE A 19 -37.86 -4.58 21.00
C ILE A 19 -37.03 -3.73 20.04
N ILE A 20 -37.02 -2.40 20.23
CA ILE A 20 -36.18 -1.50 19.42
C ILE A 20 -34.71 -1.83 19.64
N SER A 21 -34.27 -2.07 20.88
CA SER A 21 -32.87 -2.41 21.18
C SER A 21 -32.46 -3.76 20.56
N LEU A 22 -33.34 -4.76 20.61
CA LEU A 22 -33.08 -6.08 20.00
C LEU A 22 -33.00 -6.04 18.48
N THR A 23 -33.75 -5.15 17.83
CA THR A 23 -33.75 -5.04 16.36
C THR A 23 -32.66 -4.08 15.85
N SER A 24 -32.34 -3.02 16.58
CA SER A 24 -31.35 -2.03 16.16
C SER A 24 -29.91 -2.41 16.49
N PHE A 25 -29.66 -3.19 17.55
CA PHE A 25 -28.30 -3.58 17.94
C PHE A 25 -27.55 -4.40 16.88
N PRO A 26 -28.14 -5.48 16.29
CA PRO A 26 -27.47 -6.22 15.21
C PRO A 26 -27.18 -5.34 14.00
N VAL A 27 -28.12 -4.47 13.62
CA VAL A 27 -27.97 -3.55 12.49
C VAL A 27 -26.83 -2.56 12.71
N ILE A 28 -26.69 -2.04 13.94
CA ILE A 28 -25.58 -1.11 14.28
C ILE A 28 -24.24 -1.85 14.22
N VAL A 29 -24.15 -3.08 14.73
CA VAL A 29 -22.92 -3.89 14.69
C VAL A 29 -22.54 -4.24 13.24
N ASP A 30 -23.51 -4.62 12.42
CA ASP A 30 -23.31 -4.91 11.00
C ASP A 30 -22.88 -3.67 10.22
N LEU A 31 -23.45 -2.50 10.55
CA LEU A 31 -23.10 -1.24 9.91
C LEU A 31 -21.69 -0.77 10.33
N LEU A 32 -21.32 -0.93 11.60
CA LEU A 32 -19.97 -0.61 12.08
C LEU A 32 -18.92 -1.52 11.46
N SER A 33 -19.18 -2.82 11.37
CA SER A 33 -18.27 -3.77 10.72
C SER A 33 -18.13 -3.48 9.22
N SER A 34 -19.24 -3.16 8.54
CA SER A 34 -19.22 -2.75 7.12
C SER A 34 -18.44 -1.45 6.88
N VAL A 35 -18.62 -0.43 7.72
CA VAL A 35 -17.89 0.84 7.61
C VAL A 35 -16.40 0.62 7.85
N TRP A 36 -16.06 -0.18 8.86
CA TRP A 36 -14.68 -0.48 9.20
C TRP A 36 -13.99 -1.24 8.06
N LEU A 37 -14.60 -2.31 7.54
CA LEU A 37 -14.11 -3.04 6.36
C LEU A 37 -13.97 -2.14 5.12
N THR A 38 -14.86 -1.16 4.95
CA THR A 38 -14.81 -0.23 3.81
C THR A 38 -13.66 0.78 3.94
N GLN A 39 -13.44 1.31 5.15
CA GLN A 39 -12.33 2.22 5.42
C GLN A 39 -10.97 1.53 5.24
N GLU A 40 -10.85 0.28 5.65
CA GLU A 40 -9.62 -0.49 5.53
C GLU A 40 -9.30 -0.86 4.07
N LYS A 41 -10.33 -1.29 3.32
CA LYS A 41 -10.23 -1.46 1.85
C LYS A 41 -9.75 -0.21 1.15
N ALA A 42 -10.21 0.95 1.62
CA ALA A 42 -9.76 2.23 1.09
C ALA A 42 -8.30 2.53 1.46
N SER A 43 -7.84 2.17 2.67
CA SER A 43 -6.45 2.35 3.12
C SER A 43 -5.46 1.51 2.33
N VAL A 44 -5.67 0.18 2.21
CA VAL A 44 -4.81 -0.71 1.42
C VAL A 44 -4.68 -0.21 -0.02
N ASN A 45 -5.81 0.18 -0.64
CA ASN A 45 -5.81 0.72 -1.99
C ASN A 45 -5.13 2.10 -2.11
N ASN A 46 -5.26 2.94 -1.09
CA ASN A 46 -4.64 4.27 -1.08
C ASN A 46 -3.12 4.16 -0.95
N VAL A 47 -2.63 3.27 -0.08
CA VAL A 47 -1.20 2.96 0.04
C VAL A 47 -0.65 2.47 -1.30
N GLY A 48 -1.31 1.51 -1.95
CA GLY A 48 -0.90 1.01 -3.25
C GLY A 48 -0.83 2.06 -4.34
N ARG A 49 -1.85 2.92 -4.44
CA ARG A 49 -1.84 4.05 -5.38
C ARG A 49 -0.68 5.02 -5.13
N LYS A 50 -0.33 5.25 -3.86
CA LYS A 50 0.74 6.18 -3.48
C LYS A 50 2.12 5.60 -3.75
N VAL A 51 2.32 4.30 -3.52
CA VAL A 51 3.54 3.60 -3.96
C VAL A 51 3.70 3.70 -5.47
N LEU A 52 2.65 3.36 -6.22
CA LEU A 52 2.66 3.45 -7.68
C LEU A 52 2.95 4.87 -8.17
N ALA A 53 2.34 5.89 -7.58
CA ALA A 53 2.57 7.28 -7.94
C ALA A 53 4.02 7.70 -7.68
N ALA A 54 4.54 7.43 -6.48
CA ALA A 54 5.92 7.77 -6.11
C ALA A 54 6.94 7.14 -7.07
N MET A 55 6.78 5.85 -7.35
CA MET A 55 7.69 5.15 -8.25
C MET A 55 7.53 5.58 -9.70
N SER A 56 6.29 5.78 -10.17
CA SER A 56 6.04 6.23 -11.55
C SER A 56 6.63 7.62 -11.80
N ASP A 57 6.50 8.55 -10.85
CA ASP A 57 7.04 9.90 -10.97
C ASP A 57 8.57 9.89 -10.98
N GLU A 58 9.20 9.07 -10.13
CA GLU A 58 10.65 8.96 -10.10
C GLU A 58 11.25 8.30 -11.32
N ILE A 59 10.62 7.23 -11.82
CA ILE A 59 11.03 6.59 -13.05
C ILE A 59 10.85 7.58 -14.21
N ARG A 60 9.74 8.32 -14.27
CA ARG A 60 9.53 9.36 -15.31
C ARG A 60 10.64 10.41 -15.28
N GLN A 61 11.02 10.89 -14.10
CA GLN A 61 12.14 11.83 -13.95
C GLN A 61 13.47 11.22 -14.39
N ALA A 62 13.71 9.95 -14.06
CA ALA A 62 14.95 9.27 -14.42
C ALA A 62 15.05 8.98 -15.93
N VAL A 63 13.94 8.70 -16.60
CA VAL A 63 13.87 8.46 -18.06
C VAL A 63 13.99 9.77 -18.86
N ALA A 64 13.54 10.90 -18.32
CA ALA A 64 13.68 12.21 -18.97
C ALA A 64 15.15 12.58 -19.25
N THR A 65 16.09 12.05 -18.46
CA THR A 65 17.53 12.19 -18.68
C THR A 65 18.08 10.89 -19.29
N GLN A 66 17.79 10.64 -20.57
CA GLN A 66 18.06 9.39 -21.28
C GLN A 66 19.48 8.82 -21.15
N SER A 67 20.50 9.67 -20.96
CA SER A 67 21.89 9.23 -20.78
C SER A 67 22.15 8.50 -19.46
N GLU A 68 21.23 8.60 -18.50
CA GLU A 68 21.46 8.18 -17.11
C GLU A 68 20.61 6.97 -16.70
N PHE A 69 19.50 6.68 -17.39
CA PHE A 69 18.61 5.59 -17.01
C PHE A 69 19.22 4.20 -17.26
N ARG A 70 19.70 3.55 -16.19
CA ARG A 70 20.22 2.18 -16.22
C ARG A 70 19.69 1.36 -15.04
N PRO A 71 18.41 0.98 -15.02
CA PRO A 71 17.85 0.18 -13.94
C PRO A 71 18.65 -1.10 -13.80
N TRP A 72 18.99 -1.43 -12.56
CA TRP A 72 19.58 -2.69 -12.17
C TRP A 72 18.69 -3.34 -11.12
N VAL A 73 18.40 -4.61 -11.32
CA VAL A 73 17.64 -5.43 -10.37
C VAL A 73 18.58 -6.46 -9.76
N SER A 74 18.46 -6.66 -8.45
CA SER A 74 19.22 -7.69 -7.73
C SER A 74 18.79 -9.09 -8.16
N PRO A 75 19.68 -10.10 -8.07
CA PRO A 75 19.36 -11.45 -8.53
C PRO A 75 18.14 -12.11 -7.89
N ASP A 76 17.84 -11.72 -6.65
CA ASP A 76 16.67 -12.16 -5.88
C ASP A 76 15.40 -11.34 -6.17
N GLY A 77 15.48 -10.31 -7.02
CA GLY A 77 14.36 -9.42 -7.35
C GLY A 77 13.90 -8.51 -6.21
N SER A 78 14.60 -8.50 -5.06
CA SER A 78 14.19 -7.74 -3.87
C SER A 78 14.55 -6.26 -3.95
N THR A 79 15.50 -5.90 -4.81
CA THR A 79 16.05 -4.55 -4.92
C THR A 79 16.06 -4.10 -6.38
N ILE A 80 15.65 -2.86 -6.62
CA ILE A 80 15.89 -2.15 -7.87
C ILE A 80 16.67 -0.87 -7.60
N ARG A 81 17.61 -0.56 -8.50
CA ARG A 81 18.40 0.66 -8.45
C ARG A 81 18.29 1.43 -9.75
N PHE A 82 17.94 2.70 -9.64
CA PHE A 82 18.00 3.67 -10.72
C PHE A 82 19.28 4.49 -10.55
N TYR A 83 20.24 4.31 -11.44
CA TYR A 83 21.39 5.20 -11.50
C TYR A 83 20.91 6.51 -12.11
N ARG A 84 21.04 7.62 -11.38
CA ARG A 84 20.64 8.95 -11.86
C ARG A 84 21.80 9.75 -12.42
N THR A 85 23.05 9.42 -12.13
CA THR A 85 24.24 10.06 -12.71
C THR A 85 25.38 9.04 -12.80
N ALA A 86 26.51 9.40 -13.41
CA ALA A 86 27.74 8.59 -13.33
C ALA A 86 28.31 8.50 -11.89
N VAL A 87 27.75 9.28 -10.95
CA VAL A 87 28.15 9.30 -9.55
C VAL A 87 27.21 8.39 -8.75
N SER A 88 27.77 7.35 -8.13
CA SER A 88 27.01 6.37 -7.35
C SER A 88 26.24 6.99 -6.17
N GLY A 89 26.70 8.16 -5.69
CA GLY A 89 26.13 8.90 -4.56
C GLY A 89 24.72 9.47 -4.78
N ASP A 90 24.23 9.57 -6.02
CA ASP A 90 22.89 10.09 -6.31
C ASP A 90 21.93 9.00 -6.82
N SER A 91 22.37 7.73 -6.81
CA SER A 91 21.52 6.63 -7.23
C SER A 91 20.35 6.43 -6.28
N ILE A 92 19.17 6.24 -6.85
CA ILE A 92 17.97 5.89 -6.10
C ILE A 92 17.86 4.38 -6.04
N ARG A 93 17.60 3.86 -4.84
CA ARG A 93 17.38 2.44 -4.62
C ARG A 93 16.02 2.24 -3.99
N TYR A 94 15.26 1.29 -4.51
CA TYR A 94 14.10 0.71 -3.86
C TYR A 94 14.40 -0.72 -3.46
N TYR A 95 13.96 -1.12 -2.29
CA TYR A 95 14.15 -2.50 -1.83
C TYR A 95 13.06 -2.92 -0.86
N PHE A 96 12.73 -4.20 -0.89
CA PHE A 96 11.89 -4.84 0.12
C PHE A 96 12.78 -5.26 1.29
N GLY A 97 12.52 -4.70 2.46
CA GLY A 97 13.34 -4.90 3.67
C GLY A 97 12.50 -5.36 4.84
N PRO A 98 13.06 -6.21 5.74
CA PRO A 98 12.39 -6.57 6.97
C PRO A 98 12.38 -5.40 7.96
N ASP A 99 11.27 -5.25 8.67
CA ASP A 99 11.08 -4.32 9.77
C ASP A 99 10.07 -4.91 10.77
N ASP A 100 10.50 -5.11 12.01
CA ASP A 100 9.72 -5.72 13.10
C ASP A 100 8.97 -7.02 12.73
N GLY A 101 9.58 -7.87 11.92
CA GLY A 101 9.02 -9.17 11.51
C GLY A 101 8.12 -9.12 10.26
N SER A 102 7.85 -7.92 9.75
CA SER A 102 7.13 -7.68 8.49
C SER A 102 8.09 -7.22 7.39
N VAL A 103 7.64 -7.25 6.13
CA VAL A 103 8.40 -6.73 4.98
C VAL A 103 7.76 -5.43 4.50
N TYR A 104 8.56 -4.41 4.23
CA TYR A 104 8.09 -3.14 3.66
C TYR A 104 8.95 -2.70 2.49
N LEU A 105 8.39 -1.81 1.67
CA LEU A 105 9.11 -1.14 0.61
C LEU A 105 9.84 0.09 1.17
N PHE A 106 11.15 0.11 0.96
CA PHE A 106 12.02 1.22 1.31
C PHE A 106 12.58 1.91 0.08
N ARG A 107 12.88 3.20 0.22
CA ARG A 107 13.59 4.01 -0.74
C ARG A 107 14.79 4.67 -0.09
N SER A 108 15.95 4.58 -0.72
CA SER A 108 17.14 5.34 -0.33
C SER A 108 17.76 6.08 -1.51
N VAL A 109 18.41 7.20 -1.21
CA VAL A 109 19.18 7.99 -2.18
C VAL A 109 20.63 8.03 -1.74
N GLY A 110 21.51 7.46 -2.56
CA GLY A 110 22.93 7.40 -2.24
C GLY A 110 23.23 6.61 -0.99
N ALA A 111 23.88 7.29 -0.02
CA ALA A 111 24.21 6.75 1.29
C ALA A 111 23.17 7.11 2.37
N SER A 112 22.07 7.78 2.00
CA SER A 112 21.01 8.12 2.95
C SER A 112 20.31 6.85 3.45
N PRO A 113 19.85 6.83 4.71
CA PRO A 113 19.05 5.72 5.22
C PRO A 113 17.79 5.52 4.37
N GLY A 114 17.28 4.29 4.36
CA GLY A 114 16.04 3.97 3.66
C GLY A 114 14.82 4.53 4.40
N GLU A 115 13.90 5.11 3.64
CA GLU A 115 12.61 5.62 4.12
C GLU A 115 11.48 4.75 3.58
N TYR A 116 10.39 4.61 4.34
CA TYR A 116 9.22 3.85 3.89
C TYR A 116 8.55 4.51 2.69
N VAL A 117 8.00 3.68 1.81
CA VAL A 117 7.24 4.11 0.64
C VAL A 117 5.83 3.53 0.69
N PRO A 118 4.79 4.35 0.96
CA PRO A 118 4.86 5.72 1.51
C PRO A 118 5.33 5.75 2.98
N SER A 119 5.71 6.92 3.48
CA SER A 119 6.26 7.10 4.83
C SER A 119 5.35 6.60 5.96
N TYR A 120 4.03 6.68 5.76
CA TYR A 120 2.99 6.25 6.70
C TYR A 120 2.53 4.79 6.49
N ALA A 121 3.12 4.04 5.55
CA ALA A 121 2.70 2.69 5.21
C ALA A 121 2.64 1.76 6.44
N ARG A 122 3.61 1.89 7.35
CA ARG A 122 3.71 1.08 8.57
C ARG A 122 2.51 1.22 9.52
N GLU A 123 1.81 2.34 9.47
CA GLU A 123 0.64 2.60 10.32
C GLU A 123 -0.67 2.10 9.67
N GLU A 124 -0.64 1.87 8.35
CA GLU A 124 -1.84 1.59 7.55
C GLU A 124 -1.89 0.15 7.01
N VAL A 125 -0.76 -0.55 6.88
CA VAL A 125 -0.69 -1.91 6.34
C VAL A 125 0.32 -2.76 7.10
N ASP A 126 0.11 -4.08 7.14
CA ASP A 126 0.95 -5.00 7.91
C ASP A 126 2.20 -5.45 7.15
N TYR A 127 2.11 -5.52 5.81
CA TYR A 127 3.29 -5.69 4.97
C TYR A 127 3.09 -5.15 3.54
N ILE A 128 4.21 -4.77 2.94
CA ILE A 128 4.37 -4.46 1.51
C ILE A 128 5.52 -5.33 0.98
N SER A 129 5.18 -6.34 0.20
CA SER A 129 6.15 -7.24 -0.44
C SER A 129 6.03 -7.16 -1.95
N GLY A 130 6.94 -7.80 -2.68
CA GLY A 130 6.91 -7.78 -4.12
C GLY A 130 8.20 -8.25 -4.75
N SER A 131 8.27 -8.05 -6.06
CA SER A 131 9.48 -8.32 -6.84
C SER A 131 9.67 -7.30 -7.96
N PHE A 132 10.93 -7.06 -8.29
CA PHE A 132 11.34 -6.26 -9.44
C PHE A 132 11.88 -7.17 -10.54
N SER A 133 11.73 -6.75 -11.79
CA SER A 133 12.31 -7.40 -12.97
C SER A 133 12.58 -6.40 -14.09
N VAL A 134 13.47 -6.76 -15.01
CA VAL A 134 13.84 -5.97 -16.20
C VAL A 134 13.74 -6.85 -17.46
N ASP A 135 13.57 -6.28 -18.66
CA ASP A 135 13.42 -7.10 -19.86
C ASP A 135 14.51 -8.18 -20.04
N ALA A 136 14.05 -9.39 -20.39
CA ALA A 136 14.76 -10.68 -20.47
C ALA A 136 15.13 -11.38 -19.15
N GLY A 137 14.69 -10.91 -17.97
CA GLY A 137 14.75 -11.71 -16.74
C GLY A 137 14.79 -10.94 -15.41
N THR A 138 15.18 -11.62 -14.34
CA THR A 138 15.35 -11.01 -13.00
C THR A 138 16.66 -10.23 -12.87
N THR A 139 17.53 -10.23 -13.89
CA THR A 139 18.91 -9.73 -13.77
C THR A 139 19.32 -8.83 -14.93
N GLY A 140 20.05 -7.76 -14.62
CA GLY A 140 20.83 -7.01 -15.61
C GLY A 140 20.59 -5.51 -15.62
N TYR A 141 21.42 -4.83 -16.42
CA TYR A 141 21.23 -3.44 -16.80
C TYR A 141 20.34 -3.40 -18.04
N SER A 142 19.26 -2.64 -17.99
CA SER A 142 18.48 -2.39 -19.19
C SER A 142 18.74 -0.99 -19.72
N GLN A 143 19.27 -0.86 -20.93
CA GLN A 143 19.37 0.43 -21.63
C GLN A 143 18.08 0.75 -22.42
N ASP A 144 17.25 -0.26 -22.73
CA ASP A 144 16.08 -0.14 -23.62
C ASP A 144 14.90 -1.05 -23.20
N GLY A 145 14.72 -1.29 -21.91
CA GLY A 145 13.81 -2.34 -21.46
C GLY A 145 12.84 -1.94 -20.37
N ARG A 146 11.77 -2.72 -20.37
CA ARG A 146 10.66 -2.65 -19.43
C ARG A 146 11.16 -2.98 -18.04
N VAL A 147 11.04 -2.03 -17.11
CA VAL A 147 11.08 -2.34 -15.68
C VAL A 147 9.70 -2.81 -15.30
N SER A 148 9.57 -4.04 -14.81
CA SER A 148 8.31 -4.54 -14.26
C SER A 148 8.44 -4.68 -12.76
N MET A 149 7.43 -4.24 -12.04
CA MET A 149 7.34 -4.34 -10.61
C MET A 149 6.00 -4.94 -10.26
N GLU A 150 6.04 -5.95 -9.40
CA GLU A 150 4.88 -6.57 -8.79
C GLU A 150 4.92 -6.23 -7.31
N ILE A 151 3.87 -5.61 -6.80
CA ILE A 151 3.73 -5.29 -5.37
C ILE A 151 2.49 -5.97 -4.84
N GLN A 152 2.64 -6.62 -3.71
CA GLN A 152 1.56 -7.13 -2.89
C GLN A 152 1.51 -6.34 -1.57
N ILE A 153 0.35 -5.75 -1.30
CA ILE A 153 0.09 -5.02 -0.06
C ILE A 153 -0.94 -5.80 0.70
N ARG A 154 -0.64 -6.14 1.96
CA ARG A 154 -1.59 -6.85 2.82
C ARG A 154 -1.87 -6.07 4.10
N ARG A 155 -3.12 -6.20 4.53
CA ARG A 155 -3.54 -5.94 5.89
C ARG A 155 -4.25 -7.18 6.45
N GLU A 156 -3.81 -7.67 7.61
CA GLU A 156 -4.40 -8.79 8.34
C GLU A 156 -5.63 -8.32 9.11
N ILE A 157 -6.81 -8.67 8.60
CA ILE A 157 -8.09 -8.24 9.16
C ILE A 157 -8.87 -9.48 9.60
N GLY A 158 -8.93 -9.73 10.90
CA GLY A 158 -9.72 -10.85 11.43
C GLY A 158 -9.25 -12.20 10.89
N ILE A 159 -10.13 -12.91 10.16
CA ILE A 159 -9.87 -14.28 9.65
C ILE A 159 -9.45 -14.28 8.16
N GLU A 160 -9.77 -13.23 7.41
CA GLU A 160 -9.48 -13.14 5.98
C GLU A 160 -8.53 -11.96 5.68
N PRO A 161 -7.29 -12.23 5.24
CA PRO A 161 -6.35 -11.17 4.93
C PRO A 161 -6.76 -10.41 3.66
N GLU A 162 -6.78 -9.09 3.72
CA GLU A 162 -7.00 -8.26 2.54
C GLU A 162 -5.68 -8.06 1.79
N THR A 163 -5.66 -8.38 0.50
CA THR A 163 -4.47 -8.29 -0.33
C THR A 163 -4.77 -7.50 -1.61
N ALA A 164 -3.96 -6.49 -1.90
CA ALA A 164 -4.00 -5.75 -3.17
C ALA A 164 -2.70 -5.97 -3.94
N GLU A 165 -2.84 -6.29 -5.22
CA GLU A 165 -1.72 -6.54 -6.13
C GLU A 165 -1.64 -5.46 -7.20
N TYR A 166 -0.43 -4.95 -7.40
CA TYR A 166 -0.16 -3.89 -8.36
C TYR A 166 0.99 -4.29 -9.27
N GLN A 167 0.75 -4.16 -10.58
CA GLN A 167 1.78 -4.34 -11.59
C GLN A 167 2.09 -3.01 -12.26
N LEU A 168 3.33 -2.53 -12.10
CA LEU A 168 3.85 -1.37 -12.82
C LEU A 168 4.82 -1.86 -13.89
N SER A 169 4.57 -1.49 -15.14
CA SER A 169 5.52 -1.71 -16.24
C SER A 169 5.89 -0.37 -16.84
N VAL A 170 7.17 0.01 -16.76
CA VAL A 170 7.66 1.24 -17.37
C VAL A 170 8.57 0.92 -18.54
N PHE A 171 8.18 1.40 -19.72
CA PHE A 171 8.96 1.27 -20.94
C PHE A 171 9.88 2.48 -21.10
N CYS A 172 11.16 2.20 -21.34
CA CYS A 172 12.12 3.23 -21.67
C CYS A 172 12.37 3.16 -23.18
N ARG A 173 11.91 4.18 -23.91
CA ARG A 173 12.33 4.38 -25.30
C ARG A 173 13.56 5.26 -25.30
N SER A 174 14.71 4.71 -25.69
CA SER A 174 15.77 5.51 -26.29
C SER A 174 15.21 6.16 -27.56
N TYR A 175 14.99 7.47 -27.53
CA TYR A 175 14.81 8.26 -28.75
C TYR A 175 16.22 8.40 -29.35
N ARG A 176 16.59 7.48 -30.24
CA ARG A 176 17.71 7.70 -31.16
C ARG A 176 17.27 8.62 -32.29
#